data_AF-A0A1E5VMM8-F1
#
_entry.id   AF-A0A1E5VMM8-F1
#
_cell.length_a   1.000
_cell.length_b   1.000
_cell.length_c   1.000
_cell.angle_alpha   90.00
_cell.angle_beta   90.00
_cell.angle_gamma   90.00
#
_symmetry.space_group_name_H-M   'P 1'
#
loop_
_entity.id
_entity.type
_entity.pdbx_description
1 polymer ?
#
loop_
_entity_poly.entity_id
_entity_poly.type
_entity_poly.pdbx_seq_one_letter_code
_entity_poly.pdbx_strand_id
1 'polypeptide(L)'
;MIYSPLDGQPCADHDRATGEGVLPQEYVLIKMELIPPFPLMLKALEGRNVYLAAATLRPEILYGQTNCWVQPDRNYGAFEVNDIDVFILTARSARNLAYQMLSKVPEKPTCLAELCGRDLIGLQLKSPLAFNEIVYVLPMQNISTDKGTGIVTRVPSDSPDDFIAFQELVTSPGLRAMYGVKDEWVFPFKVIPVINVPGYGNETAKKAIEEFSSDATRFALADAGDSLDDANFAFGTAKSAIMKLTKEISWMKEVLSAEESLQQEMSIDFHVEQEDSMVLMRKLLQKQGSDLKKAKKGAVAPATSEENKLSVGLIYVNENHSGWKEQRLRVLQAQFEPKSCSFAPDEQIIEALKNYSIGQEMDLKQIQKLCMPFIKFKKDEAQKVGLQALELTLPFSELEGSS
;
A
#
# COMPACT_ATOMS: atom_id res chain seq x y z
N MET A 1 -8.12 15.09 16.58
CA MET A 1 -8.85 13.93 17.16
C MET A 1 -9.73 13.31 16.09
N ILE A 2 -10.05 12.02 16.16
CA ILE A 2 -11.04 11.41 15.26
C ILE A 2 -12.44 11.90 15.68
N TYR A 3 -13.27 12.27 14.71
CA TYR A 3 -14.55 12.93 14.94
C TYR A 3 -15.63 12.28 14.08
N SER A 4 -16.83 12.08 14.63
CA SER A 4 -18.00 11.59 13.90
C SER A 4 -18.92 12.77 13.54
N PRO A 5 -19.03 13.14 12.26
CA PRO A 5 -20.01 14.11 11.79
C PRO A 5 -21.47 13.74 12.10
N LEU A 6 -21.77 12.44 12.17
CA LEU A 6 -23.12 11.96 12.40
C LEU A 6 -23.52 12.16 13.86
N ASP A 7 -22.61 11.85 14.78
CA ASP A 7 -22.86 11.95 16.22
C ASP A 7 -22.57 13.35 16.77
N GLY A 8 -21.87 14.20 16.00
CA GLY A 8 -21.52 15.55 16.41
C GLY A 8 -20.53 15.59 17.58
N GLN A 9 -19.68 14.57 17.70
CA GLN A 9 -18.75 14.42 18.81
C GLN A 9 -17.46 13.69 18.42
N PRO A 10 -16.38 13.79 19.24
CA PRO A 10 -15.19 12.96 19.09
C PRO A 10 -15.57 11.47 19.13
N CYS A 11 -14.97 10.68 18.24
CA CYS A 11 -15.21 9.23 18.15
C CYS A 11 -14.04 8.49 18.81
N ALA A 12 -14.25 8.09 20.07
CA ALA A 12 -13.28 7.31 20.83
C ALA A 12 -13.24 5.86 20.32
N ASP A 13 -12.23 5.09 20.73
CA ASP A 13 -12.03 3.72 20.27
C ASP A 13 -13.25 2.82 20.48
N HIS A 14 -13.90 2.91 21.65
CA HIS A 14 -15.11 2.15 21.95
C HIS A 14 -16.35 2.58 21.17
N ASP A 15 -16.32 3.74 20.50
CA ASP A 15 -17.40 4.22 19.64
C ASP A 15 -17.22 3.75 18.18
N ARG A 16 -16.10 3.12 17.84
CA ARG A 16 -15.76 2.74 16.46
C ARG A 16 -16.25 1.35 16.12
N ALA A 17 -16.78 1.22 14.91
CA ALA A 17 -17.05 -0.09 14.31
C ALA A 17 -15.80 -0.70 13.63
N THR A 18 -14.85 0.13 13.20
CA THR A 18 -13.59 -0.25 12.55
C THR A 18 -12.47 0.74 12.89
N GLY A 19 -11.21 0.29 12.82
CA GLY A 19 -10.05 1.16 13.04
C GLY A 19 -9.84 1.57 14.50
N GLU A 20 -9.99 0.63 15.43
CA GLU A 20 -9.59 0.82 16.83
C GLU A 20 -8.10 1.17 16.92
N GLY A 21 -7.73 2.17 17.73
CA GLY A 21 -6.33 2.61 17.87
C GLY A 21 -5.83 3.51 16.73
N VAL A 22 -6.60 3.73 15.66
CA VAL A 22 -6.22 4.65 14.58
C VAL A 22 -6.21 6.10 15.10
N LEU A 23 -5.11 6.80 14.85
CA LEU A 23 -4.93 8.19 15.23
C LEU A 23 -4.96 9.12 14.02
N PRO A 24 -5.28 10.42 14.21
CA PRO A 24 -5.13 11.40 13.15
C PRO A 24 -3.67 11.46 12.69
N GLN A 25 -3.45 11.27 11.39
CA GLN A 25 -2.15 11.48 10.76
C GLN A 25 -2.09 12.88 10.15
N GLU A 26 -1.06 13.63 10.50
CA GLU A 26 -0.83 14.97 9.96
C GLU A 26 -0.24 14.89 8.55
N TYR A 27 -0.78 15.68 7.63
CA TYR A 27 -0.27 15.86 6.28
C TYR A 27 -0.01 17.33 6.02
N VAL A 28 1.05 17.63 5.27
CA VAL A 28 1.26 18.96 4.72
C VAL A 28 0.50 19.10 3.41
N LEU A 29 -0.34 20.13 3.29
CA LEU A 29 -1.09 20.42 2.07
C LEU A 29 -0.37 21.44 1.20
N ILE A 30 0.05 20.99 0.03
CA ILE A 30 0.77 21.80 -0.95
C ILE A 30 -0.24 22.42 -1.90
N LYS A 31 -0.33 23.75 -1.84
CA LYS A 31 -1.19 24.57 -2.71
C LYS A 31 -0.49 24.82 -4.04
N MET A 32 -0.77 24.01 -5.05
CA MET A 32 -0.28 24.24 -6.41
C MET A 32 -1.26 25.13 -7.17
N GLU A 33 -0.85 26.36 -7.49
CA GLU A 33 -1.71 27.37 -8.12
C GLU A 33 -1.99 27.01 -9.58
N LEU A 34 -3.26 27.00 -9.96
CA LEU A 34 -3.69 26.80 -11.34
C LEU A 34 -3.41 28.06 -12.16
N ILE A 35 -2.64 27.92 -13.24
CA ILE A 35 -2.25 29.04 -14.09
C ILE A 35 -3.34 29.30 -15.14
N PRO A 36 -3.84 30.55 -15.27
CA PRO A 36 -4.76 30.94 -16.35
C PRO A 36 -4.12 30.79 -17.75
N PRO A 37 -4.91 30.61 -18.82
CA PRO A 37 -6.37 30.61 -18.85
C PRO A 37 -7.00 29.31 -18.36
N PHE A 38 -8.10 29.43 -17.63
CA PHE A 38 -8.84 28.26 -17.15
C PHE A 38 -9.61 27.59 -18.29
N PRO A 39 -9.65 26.24 -18.34
CA PRO A 39 -10.47 25.54 -19.33
C PRO A 39 -11.96 25.78 -19.05
N LEU A 40 -12.81 25.49 -20.04
CA LEU A 40 -14.25 25.80 -20.00
C LEU A 40 -14.95 25.35 -18.71
N MET A 41 -14.61 24.16 -18.22
CA MET A 41 -15.16 23.56 -16.99
C MET A 41 -14.81 24.34 -15.70
N LEU A 42 -13.71 25.09 -15.71
CA LEU A 42 -13.23 25.89 -14.57
C LEU A 42 -13.41 27.39 -14.80
N LYS A 43 -14.03 27.79 -15.92
CA LYS A 43 -14.21 29.21 -16.28
C LYS A 43 -15.02 29.98 -15.24
N ALA A 44 -15.97 29.34 -14.57
CA ALA A 44 -16.75 29.93 -13.49
C ALA A 44 -15.90 30.30 -12.25
N LEU A 45 -14.65 29.84 -12.18
CA LEU A 45 -13.70 30.15 -11.11
C LEU A 45 -12.77 31.32 -11.47
N GLU A 46 -12.89 31.93 -12.65
CA GLU A 46 -12.12 33.12 -13.03
C GLU A 46 -12.28 34.23 -11.98
N GLY A 47 -11.17 34.89 -11.64
CA GLY A 47 -11.12 35.90 -10.58
C GLY A 47 -10.92 35.35 -9.16
N ARG A 48 -10.86 34.03 -8.99
CA ARG A 48 -10.48 33.36 -7.74
C ARG A 48 -9.09 32.72 -7.84
N ASN A 49 -8.48 32.50 -6.68
CA ASN A 49 -7.25 31.73 -6.59
C ASN A 49 -7.63 30.23 -6.54
N VAL A 50 -7.29 29.50 -7.59
CA VAL A 50 -7.60 28.07 -7.71
C VAL A 50 -6.34 27.25 -7.47
N TYR A 51 -6.42 26.29 -6.56
CA TYR A 51 -5.28 25.44 -6.19
C TYR A 51 -5.62 23.97 -6.33
N LEU A 52 -4.72 23.18 -6.92
CA LEU A 52 -4.69 21.74 -6.70
C LEU A 52 -3.96 21.48 -5.39
N ALA A 53 -4.70 21.01 -4.38
CA ALA A 53 -4.18 20.82 -3.03
C ALA A 53 -3.71 19.36 -2.86
N ALA A 54 -2.40 19.14 -2.85
CA ALA A 54 -1.80 17.82 -2.70
C ALA A 54 -1.35 17.56 -1.26
N ALA A 55 -1.68 16.39 -0.72
CA ALA A 55 -1.20 15.96 0.59
C ALA A 55 0.17 15.29 0.47
N THR A 56 1.12 15.66 1.33
CA THR A 56 2.44 15.03 1.43
C THR A 56 2.86 14.86 2.88
N LEU A 57 3.56 13.75 3.17
CA LEU A 57 4.29 13.53 4.42
C LEU A 57 5.74 14.02 4.33
N ARG A 58 6.18 14.39 3.12
CA ARG A 58 7.55 14.76 2.79
C ARG A 58 7.57 16.10 2.07
N PRO A 59 7.40 17.22 2.77
CA PRO A 59 7.48 18.54 2.14
C PRO A 59 8.91 18.90 1.69
N GLU A 60 9.93 18.28 2.26
CA GLU A 60 11.35 18.55 1.96
C GLU A 60 11.76 18.16 0.53
N ILE A 61 11.01 17.27 -0.12
CA ILE A 61 11.30 16.81 -1.49
C ILE A 61 10.71 17.71 -2.57
N LEU A 62 9.89 18.71 -2.22
CA LEU A 62 9.14 19.53 -3.20
C LEU A 62 10.01 20.32 -4.19
N TYR A 63 11.26 20.63 -3.84
CA TYR A 63 12.19 21.31 -4.74
C TYR A 63 12.35 20.57 -6.07
N GLY A 64 12.30 19.23 -6.05
CA GLY A 64 12.44 18.38 -7.22
C GLY A 64 11.15 18.07 -7.95
N GLN A 65 10.06 18.80 -7.65
CA GLN A 65 8.77 18.51 -8.25
C GLN A 65 8.78 18.72 -9.77
N THR A 66 8.31 17.73 -10.50
CA THR A 66 8.26 17.75 -11.98
C THR A 66 6.85 17.81 -12.55
N ASN A 67 5.85 17.35 -11.80
CA ASN A 67 4.43 17.31 -12.19
C ASN A 67 3.58 17.04 -10.94
N CYS A 68 2.27 16.91 -11.17
CA CYS A 68 1.26 16.53 -10.22
C CYS A 68 0.50 15.32 -10.77
N TRP A 69 0.20 14.34 -9.94
CA TRP A 69 -0.56 13.17 -10.32
C TRP A 69 -2.02 13.24 -9.91
N VAL A 70 -2.89 12.73 -10.78
CA VAL A 70 -4.32 12.49 -10.50
C VAL A 70 -4.72 11.12 -11.04
N GLN A 71 -5.70 10.49 -10.39
CA GLN A 71 -6.30 9.28 -10.92
C GLN A 71 -7.31 9.65 -12.01
N PRO A 72 -7.11 9.27 -13.28
CA PRO A 72 -7.92 9.78 -14.39
C PRO A 72 -9.40 9.46 -14.25
N ASP A 73 -9.74 8.30 -13.72
CA ASP A 73 -11.10 7.75 -13.69
C ASP A 73 -11.80 7.98 -12.34
N ARG A 74 -11.31 8.91 -11.53
CA ARG A 74 -11.91 9.27 -10.24
C ARG A 74 -12.51 10.67 -10.23
N ASN A 75 -13.40 10.88 -9.27
CA ASN A 75 -14.11 12.12 -9.08
C ASN A 75 -13.36 13.06 -8.15
N TYR A 76 -13.25 14.31 -8.58
CA TYR A 76 -12.72 15.45 -7.86
C TYR A 76 -13.78 16.55 -7.85
N GLY A 77 -13.54 17.61 -7.09
CA GLY A 77 -14.37 18.80 -7.15
C GLY A 77 -13.57 20.04 -6.79
N ALA A 78 -14.09 21.19 -7.20
CA ALA A 78 -13.60 22.50 -6.80
C ALA A 78 -14.42 22.98 -5.59
N PHE A 79 -13.79 23.17 -4.43
CA PHE A 79 -14.44 23.49 -3.17
C PHE A 79 -14.02 24.85 -2.63
N GLU A 80 -14.98 25.63 -2.12
CA GLU A 80 -14.70 26.93 -1.49
C GLU A 80 -14.00 26.76 -0.13
N VAL A 81 -12.82 27.38 -0.01
CA VAL A 81 -12.10 27.48 1.26
C VAL A 81 -12.43 28.78 1.97
N ASN A 82 -12.51 29.88 1.21
CA ASN A 82 -12.96 31.19 1.66
C ASN A 82 -13.51 31.97 0.45
N ASP A 83 -13.66 33.29 0.55
CA ASP A 83 -14.22 34.11 -0.54
C ASP A 83 -13.33 34.17 -1.79
N ILE A 84 -12.02 33.94 -1.64
CA ILE A 84 -11.02 34.09 -2.71
C ILE A 84 -10.38 32.77 -3.14
N ASP A 85 -10.21 31.81 -2.23
CA ASP A 85 -9.46 30.58 -2.46
C ASP A 85 -10.41 29.39 -2.71
N VAL A 86 -10.10 28.62 -3.75
CA VAL A 86 -10.79 27.39 -4.14
C VAL A 86 -9.79 26.25 -4.22
N PHE A 87 -10.09 25.12 -3.58
CA PHE A 87 -9.27 23.91 -3.66
C PHE A 87 -9.91 22.87 -4.56
N ILE A 88 -9.13 22.33 -5.49
CA ILE A 88 -9.46 21.13 -6.25
C ILE A 88 -8.89 19.94 -5.48
N LEU A 89 -9.74 19.00 -5.09
CA LEU A 89 -9.43 17.79 -4.32
C LEU A 89 -10.63 16.83 -4.29
N THR A 90 -10.53 15.68 -3.63
CA THR A 90 -11.65 14.74 -3.46
C THR A 90 -12.72 15.26 -2.50
N ALA A 91 -13.98 14.87 -2.69
CA ALA A 91 -15.07 15.25 -1.77
C ALA A 91 -14.82 14.80 -0.31
N ARG A 92 -14.19 13.63 -0.13
CA ARG A 92 -13.77 13.13 1.18
C ARG A 92 -12.80 14.09 1.88
N SER A 93 -11.76 14.54 1.18
CA SER A 93 -10.78 15.46 1.76
C SER A 93 -11.37 16.85 1.99
N ALA A 94 -12.28 17.32 1.13
CA ALA A 94 -13.03 18.57 1.34
C ALA A 94 -13.82 18.53 2.65
N ARG A 95 -14.48 17.40 2.93
CA ARG A 95 -15.19 17.18 4.19
C ARG A 95 -14.22 17.22 5.37
N ASN A 96 -13.11 16.49 5.30
CA ASN A 96 -12.10 16.49 6.38
C ASN A 96 -11.56 17.90 6.68
N LEU A 97 -11.35 18.73 5.65
CA LEU A 97 -10.93 20.12 5.79
C LEU A 97 -12.02 20.98 6.43
N ALA A 98 -13.29 20.77 6.07
CA ALA A 98 -14.39 21.53 6.63
C ALA A 98 -14.54 21.35 8.15
N TYR A 99 -14.33 20.13 8.65
CA TYR A 99 -14.30 19.83 10.09
C TYR A 99 -13.02 20.32 10.80
N GLN A 100 -12.03 20.78 10.04
CA GLN A 100 -10.83 21.46 10.54
C GLN A 100 -10.92 22.99 10.37
N MET A 101 -12.12 23.52 10.08
CA MET A 101 -12.36 24.95 9.84
C MET A 101 -11.63 25.50 8.60
N LEU A 102 -11.30 24.62 7.64
CA LEU A 102 -10.67 24.95 6.37
C LEU A 102 -11.68 24.89 5.21
N SER A 103 -12.84 25.49 5.45
CA SER A 103 -13.91 25.71 4.47
C SER A 103 -14.63 27.02 4.75
N LYS A 104 -15.27 27.61 3.73
CA LYS A 104 -15.98 28.88 3.90
C LYS A 104 -17.10 28.80 4.93
N VAL A 105 -17.84 27.69 4.91
CA VAL A 105 -18.84 27.36 5.92
C VAL A 105 -18.26 26.22 6.77
N PRO A 106 -18.07 26.42 8.09
CA PRO A 106 -17.60 25.35 8.98
C PRO A 106 -18.38 24.06 8.81
N GLU A 107 -17.69 22.91 8.84
CA GLU A 107 -18.26 21.56 8.79
C GLU A 107 -19.04 21.21 7.50
N LYS A 108 -19.14 22.14 6.55
CA LYS A 108 -19.89 22.00 5.30
C LYS A 108 -19.04 22.39 4.09
N PRO A 109 -18.47 21.42 3.35
CA PRO A 109 -17.79 21.73 2.10
C PRO A 109 -18.80 22.24 1.06
N THR A 110 -18.43 23.29 0.33
CA THR A 110 -19.26 23.87 -0.73
C THR A 110 -18.60 23.59 -2.09
N CYS A 111 -19.20 22.68 -2.85
CA CYS A 111 -18.72 22.32 -4.19
C CYS A 111 -19.22 23.32 -5.23
N LEU A 112 -18.30 23.81 -6.07
CA LEU A 112 -18.55 24.78 -7.14
C LEU A 112 -18.59 24.14 -8.51
N ALA A 113 -17.83 23.06 -8.68
CA ALA A 113 -17.76 22.28 -9.91
C ALA A 113 -17.36 20.85 -9.56
N GLU A 114 -18.05 19.88 -10.16
CA GLU A 114 -17.65 18.48 -10.14
C GLU A 114 -16.71 18.23 -11.33
N LEU A 115 -15.66 17.44 -11.10
CA LEU A 115 -14.58 17.21 -12.05
C LEU A 115 -14.24 15.72 -12.08
N CYS A 116 -13.87 15.21 -13.24
CA CYS A 116 -13.21 13.92 -13.37
C CYS A 116 -11.70 14.13 -13.42
N GLY A 117 -10.90 13.16 -12.99
CA GLY A 117 -9.43 13.24 -13.07
C GLY A 117 -8.93 13.53 -14.48
N ARG A 118 -9.63 13.02 -15.51
CA ARG A 118 -9.37 13.33 -16.92
C ARG A 118 -9.49 14.82 -17.26
N ASP A 119 -10.40 15.55 -16.61
CA ASP A 119 -10.58 17.00 -16.83
C ASP A 119 -9.40 17.81 -16.29
N LEU A 120 -8.62 17.22 -15.37
CA LEU A 120 -7.46 17.87 -14.74
C LEU A 120 -6.18 17.64 -15.53
N ILE A 121 -6.11 16.63 -16.41
CA ILE A 121 -4.88 16.28 -17.13
C ILE A 121 -4.47 17.44 -18.05
N GLY A 122 -3.19 17.83 -17.98
CA GLY A 122 -2.62 18.90 -18.78
C GLY A 122 -2.79 20.31 -18.21
N LEU A 123 -3.46 20.47 -17.07
CA LEU A 123 -3.50 21.76 -16.37
C LEU A 123 -2.08 22.19 -15.97
N GLN A 124 -1.80 23.47 -16.17
CA GLN A 124 -0.54 24.10 -15.78
C GLN A 124 -0.62 24.59 -14.34
N LEU A 125 0.37 24.20 -13.54
CA LEU A 125 0.43 24.51 -12.13
C LEU A 125 1.73 25.22 -11.80
N LYS A 126 1.65 26.17 -10.85
CA LYS A 126 2.81 26.71 -10.15
C LYS A 126 2.86 26.09 -8.76
N SER A 127 3.88 25.28 -8.52
CA SER A 127 4.07 24.66 -7.21
C SER A 127 4.97 25.51 -6.31
N PRO A 128 4.69 25.63 -5.00
CA PRO A 128 5.60 26.29 -4.08
C PRO A 128 6.92 25.52 -4.01
N LEU A 129 8.05 26.25 -3.97
CA LEU A 129 9.42 25.73 -3.79
C LEU A 129 10.00 24.90 -4.94
N ALA A 130 9.20 24.46 -5.92
CA ALA A 130 9.68 23.73 -7.08
C ALA A 130 10.65 24.59 -7.91
N PHE A 131 11.76 23.99 -8.36
CA PHE A 131 12.66 24.67 -9.31
C PHE A 131 12.00 24.88 -10.68
N ASN A 132 11.07 24.00 -11.05
CA ASN A 132 10.27 24.16 -12.24
C ASN A 132 9.16 25.19 -11.97
N GLU A 133 9.22 26.34 -12.64
CA GLU A 133 8.21 27.40 -12.47
C GLU A 133 6.80 26.94 -12.85
N ILE A 134 6.72 26.07 -13.86
CA ILE A 134 5.47 25.48 -14.36
C ILE A 134 5.63 23.97 -14.40
N VAL A 135 4.66 23.28 -13.81
CA VAL A 135 4.53 21.83 -13.87
C VAL A 135 3.13 21.46 -14.39
N TYR A 136 2.95 20.23 -14.89
CA TYR A 136 1.68 19.79 -15.46
C TYR A 136 1.01 18.74 -14.59
N VAL A 137 -0.31 18.63 -14.70
CA VAL A 137 -1.06 17.49 -14.16
C VAL A 137 -0.97 16.32 -15.13
N LEU A 138 -0.58 15.15 -14.64
CA LEU A 138 -0.40 13.91 -15.40
C LEU A 138 -1.23 12.76 -14.80
N PRO A 139 -1.57 11.75 -15.62
CA PRO A 139 -2.35 10.59 -15.16
C PRO A 139 -1.49 9.57 -14.42
N MET A 140 -1.99 9.05 -13.28
CA MET A 140 -1.45 7.86 -12.61
C MET A 140 -2.61 6.99 -12.11
N GLN A 141 -2.63 5.71 -12.51
CA GLN A 141 -3.76 4.82 -12.23
C GLN A 141 -3.83 4.33 -10.78
N ASN A 142 -2.67 4.18 -10.14
CA ASN A 142 -2.56 3.57 -8.81
C ASN A 142 -2.61 4.59 -7.65
N ILE A 143 -3.34 5.70 -7.81
CA ILE A 143 -3.54 6.65 -6.70
C ILE A 143 -4.76 6.21 -5.90
N SER A 144 -4.63 6.07 -4.59
CA SER A 144 -5.80 5.90 -3.73
C SER A 144 -6.50 7.24 -3.48
N THR A 145 -7.78 7.35 -3.83
CA THR A 145 -8.62 8.51 -3.45
C THR A 145 -9.12 8.45 -2.01
N ASP A 146 -8.81 7.35 -1.33
CA ASP A 146 -9.11 7.13 0.09
C ASP A 146 -7.96 7.54 1.02
N LYS A 147 -6.85 8.03 0.46
CA LYS A 147 -5.72 8.58 1.22
C LYS A 147 -5.44 10.01 0.76
N GLY A 148 -5.08 10.89 1.71
CA GLY A 148 -4.77 12.29 1.42
C GLY A 148 -5.91 13.04 0.72
N THR A 149 -5.59 13.74 -0.38
CA THR A 149 -6.54 14.54 -1.17
C THR A 149 -6.91 13.92 -2.52
N GLY A 150 -6.37 12.74 -2.84
CA GLY A 150 -6.40 12.16 -4.19
C GLY A 150 -5.54 12.90 -5.22
N ILE A 151 -4.78 13.92 -4.80
CA ILE A 151 -3.82 14.66 -5.62
C ILE A 151 -2.44 14.44 -5.00
N VAL A 152 -1.48 14.00 -5.80
CA VAL A 152 -0.14 13.63 -5.33
C VAL A 152 0.90 14.49 -6.03
N THR A 153 1.78 15.13 -5.26
CA THR A 153 2.96 15.80 -5.83
C THR A 153 4.00 14.77 -6.23
N ARG A 154 4.64 14.95 -7.37
CA ARG A 154 5.66 14.02 -7.83
C ARG A 154 7.08 14.48 -7.55
N VAL A 155 7.92 13.63 -6.96
CA VAL A 155 9.38 13.85 -6.87
C VAL A 155 10.16 12.60 -7.29
N PRO A 156 10.50 12.48 -8.59
CA PRO A 156 11.05 11.24 -9.14
C PRO A 156 12.43 10.82 -8.64
N SER A 157 13.19 11.73 -8.01
CA SER A 157 14.51 11.40 -7.48
C SER A 157 14.42 10.44 -6.29
N ASP A 158 13.33 10.53 -5.53
CA ASP A 158 13.24 9.96 -4.18
C ASP A 158 11.97 9.14 -3.94
N SER A 159 11.10 9.00 -4.96
CA SER A 159 9.91 8.13 -4.95
C SER A 159 9.96 7.16 -6.15
N PRO A 160 10.14 5.84 -5.91
CA PRO A 160 10.16 4.85 -6.97
C PRO A 160 8.87 4.74 -7.80
N ASP A 161 7.69 4.83 -7.17
CA ASP A 161 6.43 4.80 -7.92
C ASP A 161 6.28 6.00 -8.86
N ASP A 162 6.72 7.18 -8.39
CA ASP A 162 6.80 8.39 -9.21
C ASP A 162 7.78 8.21 -10.37
N PHE A 163 8.91 7.56 -10.15
CA PHE A 163 9.89 7.30 -11.20
C PHE A 163 9.28 6.37 -12.27
N ILE A 164 8.66 5.26 -11.86
CA ILE A 164 8.11 4.26 -12.77
C ILE A 164 6.95 4.84 -13.59
N ALA A 165 5.96 5.47 -12.94
CA ALA A 165 4.77 5.98 -13.61
C ALA A 165 5.11 6.98 -14.73
N PHE A 166 6.14 7.79 -14.55
CA PHE A 166 6.60 8.68 -15.61
C PHE A 166 7.52 8.03 -16.61
N GLN A 167 8.35 7.08 -16.21
CA GLN A 167 9.14 6.34 -17.17
C GLN A 167 8.21 5.61 -18.15
N GLU A 168 7.05 5.12 -17.68
CA GLU A 168 5.96 4.64 -18.52
C GLU A 168 5.43 5.74 -19.45
N LEU A 169 5.15 6.94 -18.94
CA LEU A 169 4.76 8.08 -19.80
C LEU A 169 5.86 8.52 -20.77
N VAL A 170 7.14 8.32 -20.49
CA VAL A 170 8.27 8.61 -21.39
C VAL A 170 8.34 7.55 -22.50
N THR A 171 8.23 6.28 -22.12
CA THR A 171 8.47 5.12 -22.99
C THR A 171 7.26 4.67 -23.79
N SER A 172 6.04 4.98 -23.37
CA SER A 172 4.79 4.54 -24.01
C SER A 172 4.04 5.68 -24.70
N PRO A 173 4.24 5.89 -26.02
CA PRO A 173 3.44 6.83 -26.79
C PRO A 173 1.93 6.50 -26.77
N GLY A 174 1.58 5.21 -26.71
CA GLY A 174 0.19 4.76 -26.65
C GLY A 174 -0.51 5.20 -25.36
N LEU A 175 0.19 5.14 -24.23
CA LEU A 175 -0.31 5.65 -22.95
C LEU A 175 -0.51 7.17 -22.99
N ARG A 176 0.44 7.90 -23.58
CA ARG A 176 0.31 9.35 -23.77
C ARG A 176 -0.91 9.69 -24.63
N ALA A 177 -1.07 9.02 -25.77
CA ALA A 177 -2.21 9.21 -26.67
C ALA A 177 -3.55 8.89 -26.00
N MET A 178 -3.62 7.82 -25.20
CA MET A 178 -4.82 7.40 -24.47
C MET A 178 -5.37 8.49 -23.53
N TYR A 179 -4.49 9.24 -22.88
CA TYR A 179 -4.85 10.30 -21.93
C TYR A 179 -4.70 11.71 -22.50
N GLY A 180 -4.35 11.87 -23.78
CA GLY A 180 -4.10 13.17 -24.39
C GLY A 180 -2.88 13.90 -23.81
N VAL A 181 -1.94 13.17 -23.21
CA VAL A 181 -0.70 13.75 -22.65
C VAL A 181 0.20 14.19 -23.80
N LYS A 182 0.62 15.46 -23.78
CA LYS A 182 1.53 16.01 -24.76
C LYS A 182 2.99 15.76 -24.38
N ASP A 183 3.82 15.60 -25.40
CA ASP A 183 5.27 15.42 -25.27
C ASP A 183 5.95 16.58 -24.50
N GLU A 184 5.43 17.81 -24.65
CA GLU A 184 5.91 19.02 -23.96
C GLU A 184 5.67 18.98 -22.43
N TRP A 185 4.75 18.15 -21.95
CA TRP A 185 4.45 17.99 -20.51
C TRP A 185 5.36 16.96 -19.83
N VAL A 186 6.13 16.21 -20.61
CA VAL A 186 6.91 15.06 -20.12
C VAL A 186 8.40 15.28 -20.39
N PHE A 187 8.80 15.40 -21.66
CA PHE A 187 10.21 15.34 -22.04
C PHE A 187 11.11 16.49 -21.56
N PRO A 188 10.62 17.74 -21.40
CA PRO A 188 11.45 18.81 -20.84
C PRO A 188 11.84 18.59 -19.37
N PHE A 189 11.07 17.80 -18.62
CA PHE A 189 11.27 17.61 -17.20
C PHE A 189 12.30 16.52 -16.92
N LYS A 190 13.44 16.93 -16.41
CA LYS A 190 14.49 16.03 -15.94
C LYS A 190 14.29 15.71 -14.46
N VAL A 191 14.78 14.56 -14.03
CA VAL A 191 14.85 14.23 -12.60
C VAL A 191 15.79 15.23 -11.93
N ILE A 192 15.29 15.91 -10.91
CA ILE A 192 16.07 16.88 -10.13
C ILE A 192 16.47 16.21 -8.81
N PRO A 193 17.76 16.01 -8.55
CA PRO A 193 18.21 15.43 -7.29
C PRO A 193 17.93 16.39 -6.13
N VAL A 194 17.14 15.94 -5.13
CA VAL A 194 16.84 16.74 -3.93
C VAL A 194 17.58 16.20 -2.71
N ILE A 195 17.55 14.88 -2.51
CA ILE A 195 18.19 14.23 -1.37
C ILE A 195 19.43 13.47 -1.84
N ASN A 196 20.49 13.54 -1.04
CA ASN A 196 21.69 12.73 -1.22
C ASN A 196 21.77 11.70 -0.10
N VAL A 197 21.64 10.42 -0.44
CA VAL A 197 21.75 9.32 0.52
C VAL A 197 23.18 8.78 0.52
N PRO A 198 23.89 8.77 1.67
CA PRO A 198 25.23 8.20 1.76
C PRO A 198 25.26 6.76 1.23
N GLY A 199 26.15 6.47 0.28
CA GLY A 199 26.26 5.17 -0.38
C GLY A 199 25.38 4.98 -1.62
N TYR A 200 24.35 5.80 -1.81
CA TYR A 200 23.45 5.75 -2.99
C TYR A 200 23.56 6.99 -3.88
N GLY A 201 24.00 8.13 -3.35
CA GLY A 201 24.08 9.36 -4.12
C GLY A 201 22.71 10.04 -4.22
N ASN A 202 22.51 10.76 -5.32
CA ASN A 202 21.46 11.76 -5.49
C ASN A 202 20.30 11.35 -6.42
N GLU A 203 20.33 10.13 -6.97
CA GLU A 203 19.26 9.54 -7.81
C GLU A 203 18.79 8.21 -7.18
N THR A 204 18.25 8.30 -5.96
CA THR A 204 18.01 7.12 -5.12
C THR A 204 16.98 6.17 -5.72
N ALA A 205 15.86 6.71 -6.21
CA ALA A 205 14.78 5.92 -6.81
C ALA A 205 15.23 5.19 -8.09
N LYS A 206 15.95 5.87 -8.98
CA LYS A 206 16.46 5.28 -10.22
C LYS A 206 17.44 4.15 -9.94
N LYS A 207 18.41 4.36 -9.05
CA LYS A 207 19.38 3.32 -8.68
C LYS A 207 18.71 2.13 -8.02
N ALA A 208 17.72 2.36 -7.16
CA ALA A 208 16.95 1.27 -6.55
C ALA A 208 16.27 0.42 -7.62
N ILE A 209 15.66 1.04 -8.64
CA ILE A 209 14.99 0.33 -9.73
C ILE A 209 16.00 -0.38 -10.65
N GLU A 210 17.14 0.23 -10.94
CA GLU A 210 18.21 -0.39 -11.73
C GLU A 210 18.84 -1.59 -11.00
N GLU A 211 19.02 -1.51 -9.68
CA GLU A 211 19.63 -2.57 -8.86
C GLU A 211 18.63 -3.69 -8.54
N PHE A 212 17.37 -3.35 -8.30
CA PHE A 212 16.38 -4.27 -7.73
C PHE A 212 15.21 -4.62 -8.65
N SER A 213 14.97 -3.90 -9.74
CA SER A 213 13.76 -3.91 -10.58
C SER A 213 12.53 -3.30 -9.90
N SER A 214 11.57 -2.83 -10.72
CA SER A 214 10.37 -2.12 -10.26
C SER A 214 9.59 -2.88 -9.18
N ASP A 215 9.38 -4.18 -9.37
CA ASP A 215 8.46 -4.96 -8.56
C ASP A 215 9.06 -5.27 -7.19
N ALA A 216 10.37 -5.52 -7.15
CA ALA A 216 11.09 -5.67 -5.90
C ALA A 216 11.21 -4.34 -5.14
N THR A 217 11.43 -3.22 -5.84
CA THR A 217 11.47 -1.91 -5.22
C THR A 217 10.11 -1.58 -4.61
N ARG A 218 9.00 -1.85 -5.31
CA ARG A 218 7.64 -1.69 -4.79
C ARG A 218 7.39 -2.57 -3.57
N PHE A 219 7.78 -3.84 -3.61
CA PHE A 219 7.63 -4.74 -2.47
C PHE A 219 8.43 -4.25 -1.26
N ALA A 220 9.65 -3.77 -1.48
CA ALA A 220 10.49 -3.22 -0.41
C ALA A 220 9.94 -1.92 0.18
N LEU A 221 9.30 -1.08 -0.64
CA LEU A 221 8.62 0.14 -0.21
C LEU A 221 7.34 -0.15 0.56
N ALA A 222 6.55 -1.13 0.12
CA ALA A 222 5.37 -1.59 0.84
C ALA A 222 5.78 -2.11 2.23
N ASP A 223 6.80 -2.97 2.31
CA ASP A 223 7.35 -3.47 3.57
C ASP A 223 7.93 -2.35 4.46
N ALA A 224 8.54 -1.32 3.86
CA ALA A 224 9.00 -0.14 4.61
C ALA A 224 7.84 0.71 5.14
N GLY A 225 6.75 0.82 4.39
CA GLY A 225 5.53 1.55 4.78
C GLY A 225 4.67 0.83 5.82
N ASP A 226 4.82 -0.48 5.96
CA ASP A 226 4.11 -1.32 6.93
C ASP A 226 4.77 -1.31 8.34
N SER A 227 5.96 -0.73 8.47
CA SER A 227 6.69 -0.60 9.74
C SER A 227 6.58 0.83 10.33
N LEU A 228 6.68 0.96 11.65
CA LEU A 228 6.84 2.26 12.34
C LEU A 228 8.26 2.85 12.19
N ASP A 229 9.12 2.19 11.40
CA ASP A 229 10.47 2.65 11.15
C ASP A 229 10.48 3.77 10.09
N ASP A 230 11.58 4.52 10.05
CA ASP A 230 11.80 5.60 9.09
C ASP A 230 11.53 5.09 7.66
N ALA A 231 10.61 5.73 6.92
CA ALA A 231 10.09 5.33 5.61
C ALA A 231 11.13 5.50 4.47
N ASN A 232 12.40 5.30 4.81
CA ASN A 232 13.54 5.31 3.94
C ASN A 232 13.79 3.89 3.40
N PHE A 233 14.19 3.83 2.14
CA PHE A 233 14.47 2.58 1.45
C PHE A 233 15.58 1.76 2.16
N ALA A 234 15.21 0.62 2.75
CA ALA A 234 16.16 -0.25 3.44
C ALA A 234 16.69 -1.37 2.51
N PHE A 235 18.00 -1.37 2.26
CA PHE A 235 18.67 -2.37 1.41
C PHE A 235 18.48 -3.81 1.87
N GLY A 236 18.49 -4.04 3.18
CA GLY A 236 18.28 -5.37 3.75
C GLY A 236 16.90 -5.92 3.40
N THR A 237 15.89 -5.06 3.48
CA THR A 237 14.50 -5.35 3.13
C THR A 237 14.35 -5.67 1.65
N ALA A 238 14.86 -4.81 0.75
CA ALA A 238 14.78 -5.03 -0.69
C ALA A 238 15.50 -6.30 -1.15
N LYS A 239 16.72 -6.55 -0.67
CA LYS A 239 17.47 -7.78 -1.00
C LYS A 239 16.77 -9.03 -0.47
N SER A 240 16.20 -8.97 0.73
CA SER A 240 15.41 -10.06 1.30
C SER A 240 14.16 -10.37 0.47
N ALA A 241 13.42 -9.32 0.06
CA ALA A 241 12.24 -9.43 -0.79
C ALA A 241 12.55 -10.09 -2.14
N ILE A 242 13.61 -9.63 -2.83
CA ILE A 242 14.04 -10.21 -4.11
C ILE A 242 14.40 -11.67 -3.95
N MET A 243 15.16 -12.01 -2.91
CA MET A 243 15.62 -13.38 -2.72
C MET A 243 14.44 -14.31 -2.44
N LYS A 244 13.41 -13.84 -1.72
CA LYS A 244 12.14 -14.55 -1.54
C LYS A 244 11.40 -14.73 -2.88
N LEU A 245 11.14 -13.64 -3.61
CA LEU A 245 10.42 -13.67 -4.89
C LEU A 245 11.12 -14.52 -5.96
N THR A 246 12.43 -14.38 -6.11
CA THR A 246 13.21 -15.15 -7.10
C THR A 246 13.20 -16.64 -6.77
N LYS A 247 13.27 -16.99 -5.48
CA LYS A 247 13.19 -18.38 -5.02
C LYS A 247 11.81 -18.97 -5.28
N GLU A 248 10.75 -18.19 -5.09
CA GLU A 248 9.39 -18.63 -5.40
C GLU A 248 9.16 -18.75 -6.91
N ILE A 249 9.64 -17.82 -7.74
CA ILE A 249 9.55 -17.93 -9.20
C ILE A 249 10.32 -19.17 -9.71
N SER A 250 11.52 -19.43 -9.19
CA SER A 250 12.30 -20.62 -9.56
C SER A 250 11.54 -21.89 -9.18
N TRP A 251 10.96 -21.91 -7.99
CA TRP A 251 10.18 -23.05 -7.51
C TRP A 251 8.89 -23.26 -8.33
N MET A 252 8.15 -22.20 -8.65
CA MET A 252 6.97 -22.28 -9.52
C MET A 252 7.34 -22.80 -10.92
N LYS A 253 8.46 -22.36 -11.49
CA LYS A 253 8.96 -22.87 -12.77
C LYS A 253 9.34 -24.35 -12.70
N GLU A 254 9.98 -24.78 -11.61
CA GLU A 254 10.30 -26.19 -11.37
C GLU A 254 9.03 -27.05 -11.27
N VAL A 255 8.00 -26.59 -10.55
CA VAL A 255 6.71 -27.28 -10.43
C VAL A 255 5.98 -27.34 -11.77
N LEU A 256 5.90 -26.23 -12.52
CA LEU A 256 5.26 -26.18 -13.83
C LEU A 256 6.00 -27.04 -14.88
N SER A 257 7.34 -27.06 -14.85
CA SER A 257 8.15 -27.94 -15.71
C SER A 257 7.99 -29.42 -15.37
N ALA A 258 7.58 -29.75 -14.13
CA ALA A 258 7.25 -31.12 -13.75
C ALA A 258 5.82 -31.51 -14.18
N GLU A 259 4.91 -30.54 -14.33
CA GLU A 259 3.51 -30.72 -14.76
C GLU A 259 3.30 -30.72 -16.28
N GLU A 260 4.29 -30.36 -17.11
CA GLU A 260 4.23 -30.52 -18.58
C GLU A 260 4.00 -31.98 -19.04
N SER A 261 3.97 -32.95 -18.12
CA SER A 261 3.59 -34.34 -18.38
C SER A 261 2.09 -34.67 -18.18
N LEU A 262 1.25 -33.75 -17.68
CA LEU A 262 -0.18 -33.98 -17.40
C LEU A 262 -1.02 -32.69 -17.58
N GLN A 263 -1.60 -32.46 -18.77
CA GLN A 263 -2.52 -31.33 -19.00
C GLN A 263 -3.99 -31.69 -18.68
N GLN A 264 -4.64 -30.91 -17.81
CA GLN A 264 -6.02 -30.40 -18.03
C GLN A 264 -6.36 -29.23 -17.07
N GLU A 265 -7.18 -28.28 -17.54
CA GLU A 265 -7.55 -27.01 -16.89
C GLU A 265 -8.17 -27.12 -15.48
N MET A 266 -7.85 -26.17 -14.60
CA MET A 266 -8.68 -25.84 -13.44
C MET A 266 -8.45 -24.39 -12.97
N SER A 267 -9.51 -23.62 -12.72
CA SER A 267 -9.44 -22.33 -12.03
C SER A 267 -9.25 -22.54 -10.53
N ILE A 268 -8.40 -21.73 -9.88
CA ILE A 268 -8.07 -21.87 -8.45
C ILE A 268 -8.53 -20.62 -7.70
N ASP A 269 -9.41 -20.80 -6.72
CA ASP A 269 -9.74 -19.82 -5.67
C ASP A 269 -8.78 -19.98 -4.48
N PHE A 270 -8.23 -18.87 -3.97
CA PHE A 270 -7.32 -18.84 -2.82
C PHE A 270 -8.01 -18.31 -1.54
N HIS A 271 -7.45 -18.60 -0.36
CA HIS A 271 -7.79 -18.04 0.97
C HIS A 271 -6.45 -17.99 1.76
N VAL A 272 -6.06 -16.87 2.38
CA VAL A 272 -4.63 -16.61 2.73
C VAL A 272 -4.44 -15.74 4.01
N GLU A 273 -3.43 -16.07 4.84
CA GLU A 273 -2.67 -15.15 5.73
C GLU A 273 -1.15 -15.24 5.45
N GLN A 274 -0.40 -14.16 5.73
CA GLN A 274 0.94 -13.87 5.17
C GLN A 274 2.12 -14.78 5.59
N GLU A 275 2.26 -15.21 6.85
CA GLU A 275 3.50 -15.89 7.29
C GLU A 275 3.58 -17.41 7.03
N ASP A 276 2.44 -18.12 7.02
CA ASP A 276 2.40 -19.58 6.83
C ASP A 276 2.24 -19.99 5.33
N SER A 277 2.19 -18.97 4.47
CA SER A 277 1.83 -18.99 3.04
C SER A 277 2.68 -19.95 2.19
N MET A 278 4.01 -19.88 2.28
CA MET A 278 4.88 -20.64 1.37
C MET A 278 4.92 -22.14 1.66
N VAL A 279 4.75 -22.55 2.93
CA VAL A 279 4.80 -23.97 3.32
C VAL A 279 3.46 -24.66 3.06
N LEU A 280 2.35 -23.94 3.28
CA LEU A 280 1.00 -24.47 3.02
C LEU A 280 0.71 -24.57 1.52
N MET A 281 1.13 -23.57 0.73
CA MET A 281 1.03 -23.59 -0.74
C MET A 281 1.83 -24.74 -1.35
N ARG A 282 3.06 -24.96 -0.87
CA ARG A 282 3.89 -26.14 -1.22
C ARG A 282 3.22 -27.46 -0.88
N LYS A 283 2.57 -27.57 0.28
CA LYS A 283 1.88 -28.80 0.72
C LYS A 283 0.60 -29.07 -0.08
N LEU A 284 -0.17 -28.04 -0.45
CA LEU A 284 -1.43 -28.20 -1.18
C LEU A 284 -1.21 -28.54 -2.66
N LEU A 285 -0.20 -27.94 -3.31
CA LEU A 285 0.23 -28.33 -4.67
C LEU A 285 0.75 -29.78 -4.70
N GLN A 286 1.53 -30.20 -3.70
CA GLN A 286 1.95 -31.61 -3.57
C GLN A 286 0.78 -32.58 -3.33
N LYS A 287 -0.27 -32.15 -2.63
CA LYS A 287 -1.45 -32.98 -2.34
C LYS A 287 -2.28 -33.25 -3.60
N GLN A 288 -2.45 -32.25 -4.47
CA GLN A 288 -3.17 -32.42 -5.73
C GLN A 288 -2.44 -33.34 -6.73
N GLY A 289 -1.10 -33.31 -6.77
CA GLY A 289 -0.31 -34.27 -7.54
C GLY A 289 -0.44 -35.73 -7.05
N SER A 290 -0.93 -35.94 -5.83
CA SER A 290 -1.14 -37.28 -5.25
C SER A 290 -2.55 -37.84 -5.49
N ASP A 291 -3.57 -36.98 -5.57
CA ASP A 291 -4.97 -37.39 -5.80
C ASP A 291 -5.25 -37.77 -7.27
N LEU A 292 -4.48 -37.21 -8.21
CA LEU A 292 -4.50 -37.60 -9.63
C LEU A 292 -4.06 -39.07 -9.87
N LYS A 293 -3.39 -39.72 -8.92
CA LYS A 293 -2.96 -41.13 -9.04
C LYS A 293 -4.10 -42.14 -8.81
N LYS A 294 -5.32 -41.72 -8.46
CA LYS A 294 -6.44 -42.63 -8.12
C LYS A 294 -7.64 -42.65 -9.08
N ALA A 295 -7.67 -41.84 -10.15
CA ALA A 295 -8.76 -41.88 -11.13
C ALA A 295 -8.50 -42.88 -12.27
N LYS A 296 -9.49 -43.74 -12.54
CA LYS A 296 -9.44 -44.93 -13.42
C LYS A 296 -9.27 -44.59 -14.91
N LYS A 297 -8.47 -45.44 -15.57
CA LYS A 297 -8.29 -45.59 -17.03
C LYS A 297 -9.61 -45.60 -17.82
N GLY A 298 -9.70 -44.69 -18.79
CA GLY A 298 -10.42 -44.93 -20.06
C GLY A 298 -11.34 -43.82 -20.54
N ALA A 299 -10.82 -42.86 -21.31
CA ALA A 299 -11.51 -42.21 -22.44
C ALA A 299 -10.53 -41.29 -23.21
N VAL A 300 -10.75 -41.16 -24.53
CA VAL A 300 -9.84 -40.60 -25.55
C VAL A 300 -10.00 -39.07 -25.69
N ALA A 301 -8.89 -38.38 -25.93
CA ALA A 301 -8.81 -36.92 -26.16
C ALA A 301 -9.23 -36.49 -27.59
N PRO A 302 -9.64 -35.21 -27.77
CA PRO A 302 -9.12 -34.45 -28.90
C PRO A 302 -8.65 -33.02 -28.55
N ALA A 303 -7.87 -32.48 -29.49
CA ALA A 303 -6.89 -31.40 -29.40
C ALA A 303 -7.43 -29.96 -29.35
N THR A 304 -6.74 -29.10 -28.60
CA THR A 304 -6.12 -27.82 -29.04
C THR A 304 -5.48 -27.17 -27.80
N SER A 305 -4.17 -26.89 -27.82
CA SER A 305 -3.45 -26.26 -26.71
C SER A 305 -3.07 -24.83 -27.10
N GLU A 306 -3.88 -23.86 -26.67
CA GLU A 306 -3.40 -22.48 -26.47
C GLU A 306 -2.51 -22.47 -25.22
N GLU A 307 -1.38 -21.76 -25.28
CA GLU A 307 -0.45 -21.58 -24.15
C GLU A 307 -1.13 -20.78 -23.03
N ASN A 308 -1.79 -21.50 -22.10
CA ASN A 308 -2.39 -20.93 -20.90
C ASN A 308 -1.32 -20.48 -19.90
N LYS A 309 -0.84 -19.24 -20.05
CA LYS A 309 -0.04 -18.54 -19.05
C LYS A 309 -0.95 -18.07 -17.91
N LEU A 310 -0.71 -18.58 -16.69
CA LEU A 310 -1.26 -17.99 -15.46
C LEU A 310 -0.88 -16.50 -15.39
N SER A 311 -1.86 -15.62 -15.53
CA SER A 311 -1.68 -14.17 -15.68
C SER A 311 -2.09 -13.36 -14.44
N VAL A 312 -2.79 -13.97 -13.48
CA VAL A 312 -3.33 -13.29 -12.30
C VAL A 312 -3.25 -14.22 -11.08
N GLY A 313 -2.81 -13.69 -9.94
CA GLY A 313 -2.88 -14.34 -8.63
C GLY A 313 -3.69 -13.49 -7.67
N LEU A 314 -4.65 -14.11 -6.96
CA LEU A 314 -5.47 -13.47 -5.93
C LEU A 314 -4.86 -13.75 -4.55
N ILE A 315 -4.52 -12.70 -3.82
CA ILE A 315 -4.06 -12.78 -2.44
C ILE A 315 -5.24 -12.40 -1.53
N TYR A 316 -5.44 -13.19 -0.48
CA TYR A 316 -6.38 -12.86 0.58
C TYR A 316 -5.58 -12.46 1.82
N VAL A 317 -6.12 -11.53 2.59
CA VAL A 317 -5.57 -11.09 3.87
C VAL A 317 -6.52 -11.60 4.94
N ASN A 318 -5.98 -12.24 5.97
CA ASN A 318 -6.79 -12.71 7.07
C ASN A 318 -6.58 -11.77 8.27
N GLU A 319 -7.69 -11.38 8.86
CA GLU A 319 -7.70 -10.33 9.89
C GLU A 319 -7.28 -10.87 11.27
N ASN A 320 -7.17 -12.19 11.42
CA ASN A 320 -6.97 -12.87 12.70
C ASN A 320 -5.92 -13.97 12.62
N HIS A 321 -4.91 -13.93 13.49
CA HIS A 321 -4.01 -15.06 13.71
C HIS A 321 -4.79 -16.35 13.94
N SER A 322 -4.63 -17.32 13.03
CA SER A 322 -5.35 -18.59 13.09
C SER A 322 -4.48 -19.77 13.53
N GLY A 323 -5.13 -20.88 13.93
CA GLY A 323 -4.46 -22.15 14.20
C GLY A 323 -3.53 -22.11 15.40
N TRP A 324 -2.27 -22.55 15.23
CA TRP A 324 -1.34 -22.66 16.34
C TRP A 324 -0.94 -21.30 16.91
N LYS A 325 -0.85 -20.24 16.07
CA LYS A 325 -0.46 -18.89 16.51
C LYS A 325 -1.48 -18.28 17.47
N GLU A 326 -2.77 -18.43 17.17
CA GLU A 326 -3.89 -18.03 18.03
C GLU A 326 -3.75 -18.62 19.44
N GLN A 327 -3.49 -19.92 19.50
CA GLN A 327 -3.35 -20.66 20.76
C GLN A 327 -2.13 -20.19 21.56
N ARG A 328 -1.02 -19.87 20.89
CA ARG A 328 0.19 -19.35 21.55
C ARG A 328 -0.03 -17.95 22.10
N LEU A 329 -0.72 -17.09 21.36
CA LEU A 329 -1.08 -15.75 21.82
C LEU A 329 -1.98 -15.81 23.04
N ARG A 330 -3.00 -16.68 23.05
CA ARG A 330 -3.85 -16.89 24.24
C ARG A 330 -3.07 -17.36 25.47
N VAL A 331 -2.09 -18.24 25.30
CA VAL A 331 -1.23 -18.67 26.41
C VAL A 331 -0.33 -17.53 26.89
N LEU A 332 0.21 -16.71 25.98
CA LEU A 332 1.02 -15.55 26.34
C LEU A 332 0.18 -14.48 27.05
N GLN A 333 -1.04 -14.21 26.60
CA GLN A 333 -1.98 -13.31 27.27
C GLN A 333 -2.28 -13.78 28.70
N ALA A 334 -2.53 -15.07 28.90
CA ALA A 334 -2.79 -15.63 30.22
C ALA A 334 -1.57 -15.59 31.17
N GLN A 335 -0.36 -15.44 30.63
CA GLN A 335 0.90 -15.45 31.38
C GLN A 335 1.58 -14.07 31.40
N PHE A 336 0.89 -13.02 30.97
CA PHE A 336 1.38 -11.65 30.95
C PHE A 336 0.87 -10.87 32.17
N GLU A 337 1.78 -10.22 32.90
CA GLU A 337 1.45 -9.31 33.99
C GLU A 337 1.45 -7.86 33.48
N PRO A 338 0.27 -7.21 33.36
CA PRO A 338 0.17 -5.89 32.72
C PRO A 338 0.89 -4.78 33.48
N LYS A 339 1.05 -4.89 34.80
CA LYS A 339 1.65 -3.83 35.62
C LYS A 339 3.17 -3.77 35.52
N SER A 340 3.82 -4.89 35.26
CA SER A 340 5.27 -5.01 35.16
C SER A 340 5.76 -5.25 33.74
N CYS A 341 4.84 -5.32 32.76
CA CYS A 341 5.12 -5.69 31.36
C CYS A 341 6.03 -6.92 31.26
N SER A 342 5.77 -7.92 32.10
CA SER A 342 6.61 -9.10 32.24
C SER A 342 5.79 -10.37 32.09
N PHE A 343 6.45 -11.44 31.65
CA PHE A 343 5.82 -12.74 31.51
C PHE A 343 6.25 -13.67 32.64
N ALA A 344 5.45 -14.71 32.87
CA ALA A 344 5.86 -15.86 33.68
C ALA A 344 7.19 -16.46 33.16
N PRO A 345 7.94 -17.19 34.03
CA PRO A 345 9.15 -17.89 33.62
C PRO A 345 8.90 -18.80 32.41
N ASP A 346 9.89 -18.88 31.51
CA ASP A 346 9.76 -19.64 30.26
C ASP A 346 9.38 -21.11 30.49
N GLU A 347 9.81 -21.69 31.61
CA GLU A 347 9.46 -23.05 32.03
C GLU A 347 7.94 -23.24 32.19
N GLN A 348 7.27 -22.27 32.82
CA GLN A 348 5.81 -22.30 33.03
C GLN A 348 5.04 -22.03 31.74
N ILE A 349 5.56 -21.13 30.89
CA ILE A 349 4.98 -20.89 29.56
C ILE A 349 5.08 -22.17 28.73
N ILE A 350 6.26 -22.79 28.65
CA ILE A 350 6.47 -24.04 27.91
C ILE A 350 5.56 -25.16 28.43
N GLU A 351 5.30 -25.22 29.74
CA GLU A 351 4.37 -26.19 30.32
C GLU A 351 2.91 -25.89 29.95
N ALA A 352 2.46 -24.64 30.04
CA ALA A 352 1.13 -24.22 29.61
C ALA A 352 0.90 -24.49 28.12
N LEU A 353 1.94 -24.32 27.31
CA LEU A 353 1.92 -24.60 25.87
C LEU A 353 1.75 -26.08 25.53
N LYS A 354 2.17 -27.00 26.42
CA LYS A 354 1.95 -28.44 26.27
C LYS A 354 0.50 -28.82 26.54
N ASN A 355 -0.13 -28.19 27.53
CA ASN A 355 -1.47 -28.55 27.99
C ASN A 355 -2.60 -28.14 27.02
N TYR A 356 -2.38 -27.15 26.16
CA TYR A 356 -3.36 -26.67 25.17
C TYR A 356 -3.39 -27.46 23.85
N SER A 357 -2.71 -28.61 23.77
CA SER A 357 -2.61 -29.42 22.55
C SER A 357 -3.91 -30.18 22.26
N ILE A 358 -4.85 -29.58 21.52
CA ILE A 358 -5.93 -30.31 20.85
C ILE A 358 -5.64 -30.30 19.34
N GLY A 359 -5.34 -31.47 18.79
CA GLY A 359 -5.53 -31.74 17.36
C GLY A 359 -4.30 -31.74 16.45
N GLN A 360 -3.12 -32.16 16.92
CA GLN A 360 -2.05 -32.88 16.18
C GLN A 360 -0.83 -32.98 17.10
N GLU A 361 -0.31 -34.18 17.33
CA GLU A 361 0.89 -34.40 18.15
C GLU A 361 2.11 -33.73 17.51
N MET A 362 2.41 -32.49 17.92
CA MET A 362 3.69 -31.87 17.64
C MET A 362 4.69 -32.30 18.72
N ASP A 363 5.80 -32.93 18.30
CA ASP A 363 6.90 -33.30 19.21
C ASP A 363 7.53 -32.05 19.86
N LEU A 364 8.08 -32.22 21.07
CA LEU A 364 8.70 -31.16 21.88
C LEU A 364 9.79 -30.39 21.11
N LYS A 365 10.51 -31.09 20.22
CA LYS A 365 11.51 -30.49 19.32
C LYS A 365 10.88 -29.58 18.25
N GLN A 366 9.69 -29.89 17.76
CA GLN A 366 8.97 -29.06 16.78
C GLN A 366 8.36 -27.82 17.44
N ILE A 367 7.83 -27.95 18.66
CA ILE A 367 7.36 -26.82 19.46
C ILE A 367 8.52 -25.86 19.74
N GLN A 368 9.69 -26.38 20.14
CA GLN A 368 10.86 -25.53 20.39
C GLN A 368 11.38 -24.85 19.13
N LYS A 369 11.40 -25.53 17.98
CA LYS A 369 11.97 -24.98 16.74
C LYS A 369 11.04 -23.98 16.03
N LEU A 370 9.73 -24.20 16.09
CA LEU A 370 8.74 -23.40 15.36
C LEU A 370 8.13 -22.30 16.24
N CYS A 371 7.80 -22.62 17.50
CA CYS A 371 7.04 -21.70 18.35
C CYS A 371 7.95 -20.75 19.15
N MET A 372 9.17 -21.15 19.55
CA MET A 372 10.02 -20.29 20.38
C MET A 372 10.47 -18.99 19.70
N PRO A 373 10.80 -18.96 18.38
CA PRO A 373 11.06 -17.70 17.69
C PRO A 373 9.85 -16.75 17.73
N PHE A 374 8.65 -17.27 17.47
CA PHE A 374 7.40 -16.51 17.50
C PHE A 374 7.07 -16.00 18.91
N ILE A 375 7.22 -16.85 19.93
CA ILE A 375 7.02 -16.48 21.34
C ILE A 375 8.02 -15.42 21.75
N LYS A 376 9.31 -15.58 21.41
CA LYS A 376 10.34 -14.59 21.72
C LYS A 376 10.01 -13.24 21.07
N PHE A 377 9.66 -13.26 19.79
CA PHE A 377 9.22 -12.07 19.06
C PHE A 377 8.04 -11.37 19.75
N LYS A 378 6.98 -12.11 20.09
CA LYS A 378 5.80 -11.55 20.78
C LYS A 378 6.08 -11.08 22.21
N LYS A 379 7.03 -11.70 22.92
CA LYS A 379 7.48 -11.22 24.23
C LYS A 379 8.26 -9.91 24.12
N ASP A 380 9.18 -9.82 23.15
CA ASP A 380 9.96 -8.61 22.88
C ASP A 380 9.05 -7.45 22.42
N GLU A 381 7.99 -7.76 21.65
CA GLU A 381 6.97 -6.81 21.21
C GLU A 381 6.10 -6.34 22.39
N ALA A 382 5.57 -7.25 23.20
CA ALA A 382 4.74 -6.93 24.37
C ALA A 382 5.48 -6.14 25.45
N GLN A 383 6.81 -6.27 25.55
CA GLN A 383 7.62 -5.41 26.41
C GLN A 383 7.67 -3.96 25.94
N LYS A 384 7.52 -3.71 24.63
CA LYS A 384 7.57 -2.37 24.03
C LYS A 384 6.21 -1.70 23.98
N VAL A 385 5.16 -2.44 23.59
CA VAL A 385 3.81 -1.88 23.33
C VAL A 385 2.71 -2.43 24.24
N GLY A 386 3.05 -3.32 25.19
CA GLY A 386 2.09 -3.84 26.17
C GLY A 386 1.21 -4.97 25.63
N LEU A 387 0.03 -5.15 26.26
CA LEU A 387 -0.89 -6.26 25.98
C LEU A 387 -1.35 -6.32 24.51
N GLN A 388 -1.38 -5.17 23.82
CA GLN A 388 -1.80 -5.04 22.42
C GLN A 388 -0.96 -5.89 21.46
N ALA A 389 0.32 -6.12 21.76
CA ALA A 389 1.19 -7.02 20.98
C ALA A 389 0.68 -8.47 20.92
N LEU A 390 -0.15 -8.85 21.90
CA LEU A 390 -0.65 -10.21 22.08
C LEU A 390 -2.07 -10.39 21.54
N GLU A 391 -2.67 -9.37 20.93
CA GLU A 391 -4.00 -9.47 20.33
C GLU A 391 -4.03 -10.47 19.17
N LEU A 392 -5.19 -11.08 18.95
CA LEU A 392 -5.39 -12.07 17.88
C LEU A 392 -5.57 -11.40 16.52
N THR A 393 -5.98 -10.15 16.53
CA THR A 393 -6.11 -9.24 15.39
C THR A 393 -4.89 -8.34 15.32
N LEU A 394 -4.43 -8.05 14.11
CA LEU A 394 -3.49 -6.95 13.91
C LEU A 394 -4.18 -5.62 14.24
N PRO A 395 -3.44 -4.62 14.74
CA PRO A 395 -4.02 -3.30 15.07
C PRO A 395 -4.46 -2.51 13.84
N PHE A 396 -4.23 -3.02 12.62
CA PHE A 396 -4.67 -2.44 11.36
C PHE A 396 -4.93 -3.54 10.30
N SER A 397 -5.72 -3.20 9.29
CA SER A 397 -6.03 -4.11 8.17
C SER A 397 -4.89 -4.14 7.16
N GLU A 398 -4.27 -5.30 6.91
CA GLU A 398 -3.22 -5.41 5.87
C GLU A 398 -3.77 -5.13 4.45
N LEU A 399 -5.09 -5.26 4.27
CA LEU A 399 -5.78 -4.96 3.01
C LEU A 399 -5.76 -3.44 2.71
N GLU A 400 -5.81 -2.61 3.75
CA GLU A 400 -5.74 -1.14 3.65
C GLU A 400 -4.28 -0.61 3.53
N GLY A 401 -3.30 -1.40 3.97
CA GLY A 401 -1.86 -1.11 3.83
C GLY A 401 -1.34 -1.31 2.40
N SER A 402 -1.85 -2.33 1.70
CA SER A 402 -1.42 -2.72 0.36
C SER A 402 -1.99 -1.89 -0.82
N SER A 403 -2.89 -0.94 -0.54
CA SER A 403 -3.62 -0.13 -1.54
C SER A 403 -3.17 1.32 -1.66
#